data_AF-A0A3C1BQI1-F1
#
_entry.id   AF-A0A3C1BQI1-F1
#
_cell.length_a   1.000
_cell.length_b   1.000
_cell.length_c   1.000
_cell.angle_alpha   90.00
_cell.angle_beta   90.00
_cell.angle_gamma   90.00
#
_symmetry.space_group_name_H-M   'P 1'
#
loop_
_entity.id
_entity.type
_entity.pdbx_description
1 polymer ?
#
loop_
_entity_poly.entity_id
_entity_poly.type
_entity_poly.pdbx_seq_one_letter_code
_entity_poly.pdbx_strand_id
1 'polypeptide(L)'
;MAKVGSTEDELKDSEGEYACIKYNITDLEKTLISGAQKGYMKVVYDKDSRKILGCHVIGDGAGQICSMFSLLIQSGITIDKISDYVFNHPTYAEVLNDIASKVKQ
;
A
#
# COMPACT_ATOMS: atom_id res chain seq x y z
N MET A 1 -9.16 -9.34 5.93
CA MET A 1 -9.02 -7.91 5.58
C MET A 1 -8.23 -7.22 6.67
N ALA A 2 -7.47 -6.19 6.33
CA ALA A 2 -6.74 -5.35 7.28
C ALA A 2 -6.73 -3.89 6.80
N LYS A 3 -6.68 -2.93 7.73
CA LYS A 3 -6.61 -1.50 7.44
C LYS A 3 -5.73 -0.77 8.44
N VAL A 4 -5.05 0.28 7.99
CA VAL A 4 -4.28 1.21 8.83
C VAL A 4 -4.38 2.62 8.24
N GLY A 5 -4.43 3.62 9.11
CA GLY A 5 -4.53 5.02 8.71
C GLY A 5 -5.92 5.43 8.21
N SER A 6 -5.96 6.56 7.50
CA SER A 6 -7.19 7.20 7.04
C SER A 6 -7.80 6.51 5.82
N THR A 7 -9.12 6.54 5.75
CA THR A 7 -9.87 6.07 4.58
C THR A 7 -10.14 7.17 3.56
N GLU A 8 -10.40 6.79 2.30
CA GLU A 8 -10.84 7.75 1.27
C GLU A 8 -12.11 8.51 1.69
N ASP A 9 -12.98 7.90 2.49
CA ASP A 9 -14.20 8.53 2.96
C ASP A 9 -13.91 9.63 3.98
N GLU A 10 -13.04 9.36 4.95
CA GLU A 10 -12.56 10.35 5.92
C GLU A 10 -11.79 11.50 5.25
N LEU A 11 -11.08 11.21 4.15
CA LEU A 11 -10.30 12.22 3.43
C LEU A 11 -11.13 13.07 2.47
N LYS A 12 -12.35 12.66 2.09
CA LYS A 12 -13.26 13.52 1.31
C LYS A 12 -13.77 14.72 2.11
N ASP A 13 -13.85 14.57 3.43
CA ASP A 13 -14.31 15.62 4.34
C ASP A 13 -13.17 16.53 4.80
N SER A 14 -11.91 16.14 4.57
CA SER A 14 -10.73 16.95 4.86
C SER A 14 -10.40 17.90 3.72
N GLU A 15 -9.88 19.09 4.04
CA GLU A 15 -9.44 20.11 3.07
C GLU A 15 -8.20 19.73 2.23
N GLY A 16 -7.67 18.50 2.39
CA GLY A 16 -6.43 18.05 1.76
C GLY A 16 -6.65 17.27 0.46
N GLU A 17 -5.81 17.52 -0.55
CA GLU A 17 -5.80 16.71 -1.77
C GLU A 17 -5.08 15.37 -1.54
N TYR A 18 -5.79 14.26 -1.75
CA TYR A 18 -5.22 12.92 -1.68
C TYR A 18 -5.21 12.24 -3.05
N ALA A 19 -4.33 11.25 -3.19
CA ALA A 19 -4.28 10.33 -4.31
C ALA A 19 -4.41 8.88 -3.81
N CYS A 20 -4.99 8.03 -4.65
CA CYS A 20 -5.30 6.65 -4.31
C CYS A 20 -4.65 5.71 -5.34
N ILE A 21 -3.83 4.79 -4.85
CA ILE A 21 -3.26 3.70 -5.65
C ILE A 21 -4.04 2.43 -5.36
N LYS A 22 -4.48 1.82 -6.45
CA LYS A 22 -5.27 0.61 -6.48
C LYS A 22 -4.42 -0.51 -7.06
N TYR A 23 -4.33 -1.63 -6.36
CA TYR A 23 -3.49 -2.75 -6.77
C TYR A 23 -4.15 -4.08 -6.49
N ASN A 24 -4.06 -5.00 -7.43
CA ASN A 24 -4.55 -6.35 -7.28
C ASN A 24 -3.44 -7.21 -6.68
N ILE A 25 -3.59 -7.64 -5.42
CA ILE A 25 -2.54 -8.39 -4.74
C ILE A 25 -2.41 -9.84 -5.24
N THR A 26 -3.31 -10.31 -6.11
CA THR A 26 -3.17 -11.63 -6.75
C THR A 26 -2.03 -11.65 -7.77
N ASP A 27 -1.58 -10.49 -8.25
CA ASP A 27 -0.45 -10.36 -9.17
C ASP A 27 0.91 -10.57 -8.45
N LEU A 28 0.93 -10.62 -7.11
CA LEU A 28 2.13 -10.97 -6.36
C LEU A 28 2.43 -12.47 -6.48
N GLU A 29 3.69 -12.81 -6.79
CA GLU A 29 4.16 -14.20 -6.87
C GLU A 29 3.89 -14.95 -5.56
N LYS A 30 4.08 -14.29 -4.41
CA LYS A 30 3.80 -14.89 -3.11
C LYS A 30 2.31 -15.29 -2.94
N THR A 31 1.40 -14.45 -3.40
CA THR A 31 -0.05 -14.70 -3.37
C THR A 31 -0.42 -15.83 -4.33
N LEU A 32 0.20 -15.86 -5.51
CA LEU A 32 0.05 -16.91 -6.50
C LEU A 32 0.46 -18.28 -5.94
N ILE A 33 1.62 -18.34 -5.27
CA ILE A 33 2.13 -19.57 -4.62
C ILE A 33 1.19 -20.03 -3.50
N SER A 34 0.54 -19.11 -2.79
CA SER A 34 -0.44 -19.44 -1.75
C SER A 34 -1.77 -19.97 -2.31
N GLY A 35 -1.98 -19.95 -3.62
CA GLY A 35 -3.23 -20.38 -4.25
C GLY A 35 -4.41 -19.41 -4.05
N ALA A 36 -4.15 -18.18 -3.62
CA ALA A 36 -5.18 -17.18 -3.39
C ALA A 36 -5.67 -16.58 -4.72
N GLN A 37 -6.97 -16.70 -4.98
CA GLN A 37 -7.55 -16.34 -6.29
C GLN A 37 -8.13 -14.93 -6.34
N LYS A 38 -8.27 -14.26 -5.20
CA LYS A 38 -8.85 -12.92 -5.09
C LYS A 38 -8.14 -12.13 -4.02
N GLY A 39 -7.90 -10.87 -4.32
CA GLY A 39 -7.36 -9.92 -3.35
C GLY A 39 -7.28 -8.54 -3.97
N TYR A 40 -7.27 -7.53 -3.13
CA TYR A 40 -7.13 -6.16 -3.56
C TYR A 40 -6.53 -5.33 -2.44
N MET A 41 -5.77 -4.32 -2.82
CA MET A 41 -5.31 -3.32 -1.89
C MET A 41 -5.49 -1.91 -2.44
N LYS A 42 -5.55 -0.99 -1.49
CA LYS A 42 -5.65 0.42 -1.73
C LYS A 42 -4.69 1.15 -0.80
N VAL A 43 -3.84 2.00 -1.36
CA VAL A 43 -2.98 2.91 -0.61
C VAL A 43 -3.44 4.33 -0.89
N VAL A 44 -3.58 5.12 0.16
CA VAL A 44 -3.95 6.53 0.06
C VAL A 44 -2.79 7.37 0.59
N TYR A 45 -2.43 8.40 -0.14
CA TYR A 45 -1.34 9.30 0.21
C TYR A 45 -1.70 10.76 -0.13
N ASP A 46 -1.08 11.69 0.58
CA ASP A 46 -1.26 13.13 0.40
C ASP A 46 -0.53 13.61 -0.86
N LYS A 47 -1.18 14.40 -1.72
CA LYS A 47 -0.57 14.82 -2.99
C LYS A 47 0.61 15.77 -2.80
N ASP A 48 0.54 16.65 -1.81
CA ASP A 48 1.52 17.72 -1.58
C ASP A 48 2.76 17.19 -0.84
N SER A 49 2.57 16.69 0.38
CA SER A 49 3.64 16.16 1.24
C SER A 49 4.10 14.76 0.83
N ARG A 50 3.35 14.08 -0.06
CA ARG A 50 3.63 12.70 -0.52
C ARG A 50 3.63 11.69 0.63
N LYS A 51 3.09 12.03 1.81
CA LYS A 51 3.01 11.15 2.97
C LYS A 51 1.92 10.11 2.80
N ILE A 52 2.17 8.91 3.26
CA ILE A 52 1.18 7.83 3.26
C ILE A 52 0.15 8.14 4.35
N LEU A 53 -1.12 8.19 3.97
CA LEU A 53 -2.23 8.49 4.87
C LEU A 53 -2.91 7.21 5.35
N GLY A 54 -2.97 6.17 4.51
CA GLY A 54 -3.58 4.90 4.87
C GLY A 54 -3.36 3.79 3.86
N CYS A 55 -3.57 2.55 4.31
CA CYS A 55 -3.52 1.36 3.48
C CYS A 55 -4.60 0.36 3.90
N HIS A 56 -5.35 -0.15 2.93
CA HIS A 56 -6.43 -1.11 3.12
C HIS A 56 -6.20 -2.31 2.23
N VAL A 57 -6.30 -3.51 2.80
CA VAL A 57 -6.00 -4.75 2.10
C VAL A 57 -7.07 -5.79 2.37
N ILE A 58 -7.52 -6.44 1.31
CA ILE A 58 -8.43 -7.59 1.33
C ILE A 58 -7.76 -8.72 0.57
N GLY A 59 -7.71 -9.91 1.18
CA GLY A 59 -7.10 -11.09 0.59
C GLY A 59 -5.96 -11.63 1.42
N ASP A 60 -5.18 -12.51 0.81
CA ASP A 60 -4.07 -13.21 1.44
C ASP A 60 -2.92 -12.25 1.80
N GLY A 61 -2.23 -12.50 2.91
CA GLY A 61 -1.17 -11.61 3.41
C GLY A 61 -1.63 -10.23 3.91
N ALA A 62 -2.93 -9.92 3.94
CA ALA A 62 -3.45 -8.59 4.28
C ALA A 62 -2.89 -8.02 5.59
N GLY A 63 -2.82 -8.82 6.64
CA GLY A 63 -2.25 -8.40 7.93
C GLY A 63 -0.78 -7.99 7.82
N GLN A 64 0.05 -8.78 7.12
CA GLN A 64 1.47 -8.50 6.93
C GLN A 64 1.70 -7.23 6.11
N ILE A 65 0.96 -7.08 5.00
CA ILE A 65 1.01 -5.87 4.18
C ILE A 65 0.63 -4.66 5.03
N CYS A 66 -0.48 -4.74 5.77
CA CYS A 66 -0.94 -3.64 6.59
C CYS A 66 0.04 -3.28 7.73
N SER A 67 0.71 -4.27 8.33
CA SER A 67 1.77 -4.03 9.32
C SER A 67 2.97 -3.27 8.73
N MET A 68 3.39 -3.60 7.50
CA MET A 68 4.45 -2.85 6.82
C MET A 68 4.02 -1.39 6.55
N PHE A 69 2.80 -1.19 6.06
CA PHE A 69 2.28 0.17 5.85
C PHE A 69 2.12 0.94 7.17
N SER A 70 1.76 0.29 8.27
CA SER A 70 1.73 0.92 9.59
C SER A 70 3.10 1.47 9.98
N LEU A 71 4.16 0.69 9.73
CA LEU A 71 5.53 1.12 10.00
C LEU A 71 5.92 2.31 9.10
N LEU A 72 5.59 2.26 7.80
CA LEU A 72 5.88 3.34 6.87
C LEU A 72 5.16 4.65 7.26
N ILE A 73 3.87 4.57 7.61
CA ILE A 73 3.08 5.72 8.10
C ILE A 73 3.72 6.29 9.38
N GLN A 74 4.02 5.45 10.36
CA GLN A 74 4.61 5.88 11.62
C GLN A 74 6.02 6.48 11.45
N SER A 75 6.78 5.98 10.49
CA SER A 75 8.12 6.51 10.16
C SER A 75 8.07 7.85 9.41
N GLY A 76 6.91 8.27 8.90
CA GLY A 76 6.76 9.51 8.13
C GLY A 76 7.45 9.47 6.77
N ILE A 77 7.78 8.27 6.25
CA ILE A 77 8.37 8.09 4.93
C ILE A 77 7.33 8.47 3.85
N THR A 78 7.79 9.21 2.85
CA THR A 78 6.97 9.57 1.68
C THR A 78 6.84 8.38 0.73
N ILE A 79 5.70 8.27 0.04
CA ILE A 79 5.42 7.19 -0.91
C ILE A 79 6.49 7.07 -2.01
N ASP A 80 7.12 8.18 -2.40
CA ASP A 80 8.18 8.21 -3.42
C ASP A 80 9.47 7.49 -2.99
N LYS A 81 9.81 7.64 -1.70
CA LYS A 81 11.00 7.05 -1.08
C LYS A 81 10.94 5.53 -0.98
N ILE A 82 9.75 4.92 -1.16
CA ILE A 82 9.63 3.46 -1.20
C ILE A 82 10.53 2.89 -2.30
N SER A 83 10.70 3.62 -3.42
CA SER A 83 11.55 3.22 -4.55
C SER A 83 13.03 3.07 -4.21
N ASP A 84 13.49 3.62 -3.08
CA ASP A 84 14.90 3.59 -2.66
C ASP A 84 15.25 2.30 -1.90
N TYR A 85 14.23 1.55 -1.44
CA TYR A 85 14.41 0.33 -0.67
C TYR A 85 14.32 -0.92 -1.55
N VAL A 86 15.04 -1.97 -1.15
CA VAL A 86 15.01 -3.27 -1.79
C VAL A 86 14.26 -4.25 -0.91
N PHE A 87 13.26 -4.92 -1.49
CA PHE A 87 12.45 -5.94 -0.81
C PHE A 87 12.73 -7.32 -1.40
N ASN A 88 12.71 -8.34 -0.53
CA ASN A 88 13.04 -9.72 -0.92
C ASN A 88 11.92 -10.36 -1.75
N HIS A 89 12.30 -11.21 -2.69
CA HIS A 89 11.40 -11.99 -3.56
C HIS A 89 11.54 -13.51 -3.25
N PRO A 90 10.47 -14.33 -3.23
CA PRO A 90 9.06 -13.94 -3.24
C PRO A 90 8.51 -13.66 -1.82
N THR A 91 8.01 -12.45 -1.56
CA THR A 91 7.38 -12.06 -0.28
C THR A 91 6.22 -11.07 -0.47
N TYR A 92 5.35 -10.91 0.52
CA TYR A 92 4.32 -9.85 0.45
C TYR A 92 4.93 -8.43 0.47
N ALA A 93 6.21 -8.28 0.85
CA ALA A 93 6.88 -6.98 0.84
C ALA A 93 7.14 -6.47 -0.58
N GLU A 94 7.17 -7.34 -1.58
CA GLU A 94 7.31 -6.95 -2.99
C GLU A 94 6.22 -5.99 -3.45
N VAL A 95 5.05 -6.02 -2.81
CA VAL A 95 3.97 -5.08 -3.10
C VAL A 95 4.42 -3.63 -3.00
N LEU A 96 5.42 -3.33 -2.18
CA LEU A 96 6.01 -2.01 -2.05
C LEU A 96 6.75 -1.58 -3.33
N ASN A 97 7.38 -2.52 -4.05
CA ASN A 97 8.01 -2.26 -5.35
C ASN A 97 6.98 -1.88 -6.42
N ASP A 98 5.86 -2.63 -6.47
CA ASP A 98 4.75 -2.34 -7.40
C ASP A 98 4.10 -1.00 -7.11
N ILE A 99 3.86 -0.70 -5.83
CA ILE A 99 3.30 0.59 -5.41
C ILE A 99 4.26 1.73 -5.78
N ALA A 100 5.56 1.60 -5.49
CA ALA A 100 6.57 2.59 -5.87
C ALA A 100 6.59 2.85 -7.39
N SER A 101 6.42 1.81 -8.20
CA SER A 101 6.38 1.92 -9.67
C SER A 101 5.13 2.66 -10.18
N LYS A 102 4.00 2.57 -9.48
CA LYS A 102 2.73 3.25 -9.82
C LYS A 102 2.69 4.72 -9.40
N VAL A 103 3.56 5.14 -8.50
CA VAL A 103 3.64 6.52 -7.97
C VAL A 103 4.29 7.49 -8.98
N LYS A 104 5.11 6.96 -9.90
CA LYS A 104 5.88 7.71 -10.90
C LYS A 104 5.18 7.87 -12.25
N GLN A 105 3.98 7.31 -12.42
CA GLN A 105 3.20 7.35 -13.66
C GLN A 105 2.05 8.35 -13.58
#